data_AF-A0A972VJ72-F1
#
_entry.id   AF-A0A972VJ72-F1
#
_cell.length_a   1.000
_cell.length_b   1.000
_cell.length_c   1.000
_cell.angle_alpha   90.00
_cell.angle_beta   90.00
_cell.angle_gamma   90.00
#
_symmetry.space_group_name_H-M   'P 1'
#
loop_
_entity.id
_entity.type
_entity.pdbx_description
1 polymer ?
#
loop_
_entity_poly.entity_id
_entity_poly.type
_entity_poly.pdbx_seq_one_letter_code
_entity_poly.pdbx_strand_id
1 'polypeptide(L)' 'MLFSGSVEQDITTIACMKRKELKIKIRDFQGRFKMDFSESYLNSATEDHLRHILYAARVQTKRRN' A
#
# COMPACT_ATOMS: atom_id res chain seq x y z
N MET A 1 -14.97 -1.83 19.20
CA MET A 1 -14.02 -1.86 18.07
C MET A 1 -14.57 -0.95 16.99
N LEU A 2 -13.99 0.23 16.81
CA LEU A 2 -14.39 1.15 15.74
C LEU A 2 -13.33 1.09 14.65
N PHE A 3 -13.46 0.15 13.71
CA PHE A 3 -12.79 0.31 12.42
C PHE A 3 -13.52 1.46 11.72
N SER A 4 -12.93 2.65 11.77
CA SER A 4 -13.40 3.81 11.01
C SER A 4 -13.60 3.42 9.55
N GLY A 5 -14.76 3.71 8.94
CA GLY A 5 -15.09 3.32 7.55
C GLY A 5 -14.04 3.69 6.48
N SER A 6 -13.12 4.60 6.81
CA SER A 6 -11.93 4.92 6.02
C SER A 6 -10.96 3.74 5.80
N VAL A 7 -10.88 2.77 6.73
CA VAL A 7 -9.97 1.61 6.59
C VAL A 7 -10.54 0.56 5.65
N GLU A 8 -11.84 0.25 5.78
CA GLU A 8 -12.52 -0.71 4.89
C GLU A 8 -12.54 -0.21 3.44
N GLN A 9 -12.79 1.08 3.23
CA GLN A 9 -12.77 1.67 1.89
C GLN A 9 -11.38 1.62 1.24
N ASP A 10 -10.32 1.76 2.04
CA ASP A 10 -8.94 1.59 1.56
C ASP A 10 -8.64 0.15 1.15
N ILE A 11 -9.09 -0.83 1.91
CA ILE A 11 -8.90 -2.25 1.60
C ILE A 11 -9.56 -2.58 0.26
N THR A 12 -10.83 -2.19 0.08
CA THR A 12 -11.57 -2.44 -1.16
C THR A 12 -10.90 -1.74 -2.35
N THR A 13 -10.46 -0.49 -2.17
CA THR A 13 -9.76 0.25 -3.23
C THR A 13 -8.45 -0.46 -3.64
N ILE A 14 -7.65 -0.90 -2.67
CA ILE A 14 -6.38 -1.59 -2.92
C ILE A 14 -6.62 -2.97 -3.55
N ALA A 15 -7.67 -3.69 -3.13
CA ALA A 15 -8.03 -5.00 -3.67
C ALA A 15 -8.37 -4.93 -5.17
N CYS A 16 -9.00 -3.85 -5.62
CA CYS A 16 -9.35 -3.64 -7.03
C CYS A 16 -8.18 -3.14 -7.90
N MET A 17 -7.05 -2.72 -7.32
CA MET A 17 -5.91 -2.21 -8.09
C MET A 17 -5.18 -3.34 -8.82
N LYS A 18 -4.84 -3.07 -10.08
CA LYS A 18 -3.96 -3.94 -10.87
C LYS A 18 -2.50 -3.71 -10.48
N ARG A 19 -1.64 -4.70 -10.75
CA ARG A 19 -0.18 -4.65 -10.53
C ARG A 19 0.48 -3.32 -10.91
N LYS A 20 0.16 -2.76 -12.08
CA LYS A 20 0.74 -1.47 -12.55
C LYS A 20 0.38 -0.32 -11.61
N GLU A 21 -0.86 -0.24 -11.18
CA GLU A 21 -1.36 0.80 -10.27
C GLU A 21 -0.73 0.66 -8.89
N LEU A 22 -0.64 -0.58 -8.38
CA LEU A 22 0.04 -0.88 -7.12
C LEU A 22 1.50 -0.41 -7.15
N LYS A 23 2.27 -0.74 -8.20
CA LYS A 23 3.65 -0.29 -8.35
C LYS A 23 3.79 1.24 -8.36
N ILE A 24 2.86 1.95 -9.00
CA ILE A 24 2.87 3.42 -9.02
C ILE A 24 2.60 3.96 -7.61
N LYS A 25 1.52 3.51 -6.96
CA LYS A 25 1.15 3.97 -5.62
C LYS A 25 2.19 3.66 -4.55
N ILE A 26 2.88 2.52 -4.65
CA ILE A 26 3.96 2.14 -3.73
C ILE A 26 5.19 3.04 -3.94
N ARG A 27 5.60 3.31 -5.19
CA ARG A 27 6.75 4.19 -5.47
C ARG A 27 6.49 5.65 -5.09
N ASP A 28 5.27 6.12 -5.31
CA ASP A 28 4.89 7.50 -5.00
C ASP A 28 4.58 7.71 -3.50
N PHE A 29 4.61 6.64 -2.69
CA PHE A 29 4.26 6.70 -1.29
C PHE A 29 5.28 7.54 -0.48
N GLN A 30 4.85 8.72 -0.02
CA GLN A 30 5.63 9.63 0.81
C GLN A 30 5.50 9.26 2.31
N GLY A 31 6.09 8.13 2.69
CA GLY A 31 6.19 7.70 4.09
C GLY A 31 7.35 8.35 4.84
N ARG A 32 7.35 8.31 6.17
CA ARG A 32 8.49 8.78 6.98
C ARG A 32 9.75 7.93 6.79
N PHE A 33 9.57 6.65 6.45
CA PHE A 33 10.67 5.75 6.13
C PHE A 33 10.78 5.62 4.62
N LYS A 34 11.97 5.94 4.09
CA LYS A 34 12.32 5.67 2.70
C LYS A 34 12.51 4.16 2.56
N MET A 35 11.44 3.45 2.25
CA MET A 35 11.53 2.04 1.87
C MET A 35 12.15 1.94 0.47
N ASP A 36 13.07 0.99 0.28
CA ASP A 36 13.59 0.70 -1.04
C ASP A 36 12.53 -0.04 -1.86
N PHE A 37 11.72 0.72 -2.58
CA PHE A 37 10.79 0.20 -3.58
C PHE A 37 11.42 0.22 -4.98
N SER A 38 12.66 -0.27 -5.07
CA SER A 38 13.33 -0.50 -6.35
C SER A 38 12.44 -1.29 -7.31
N GLU A 39 12.59 -1.02 -8.60
CA GLU A 39 11.79 -1.70 -9.61
C GLU A 39 12.01 -3.21 -9.61
N SER A 40 13.24 -3.67 -9.35
CA SER A 40 13.57 -5.08 -9.19
C SER A 40 12.82 -5.72 -8.02
N TYR A 41 12.77 -5.06 -6.86
CA TYR A 41 12.00 -5.53 -5.70
C TYR A 41 10.52 -5.66 -6.03
N LEU A 42 9.91 -4.61 -6.59
CA LEU A 42 8.48 -4.64 -6.93
C LEU A 42 8.14 -5.65 -8.03
N ASN A 43 9.06 -5.88 -8.97
CA ASN A 43 8.89 -6.88 -10.04
C ASN A 43 8.95 -8.31 -9.52
N SER A 44 9.70 -8.56 -8.45
CA SER A 44 9.80 -9.87 -7.80
C SER A 44 8.60 -10.21 -6.91
N ALA A 45 7.87 -9.21 -6.41
CA ALA A 45 6.72 -9.39 -5.54
C ALA A 45 5.48 -9.86 -6.32
N THR A 46 4.65 -10.70 -5.71
CA THR A 46 3.32 -11.07 -6.22
C THR A 46 2.35 -9.89 -6.13
N GLU A 47 1.25 -9.92 -6.88
CA GLU A 47 0.24 -8.86 -6.80
C GLU A 47 -0.37 -8.73 -5.40
N ASP A 48 -0.61 -9.86 -4.75
CA ASP A 48 -1.10 -9.91 -3.38
C ASP A 48 -0.10 -9.28 -2.39
N HIS A 49 1.20 -9.57 -2.55
CA HIS A 49 2.23 -8.95 -1.72
C HIS A 49 2.30 -7.43 -1.93
N LEU A 50 2.15 -6.94 -3.18
CA LEU A 50 2.07 -5.50 -3.45
C LEU A 50 0.87 -4.84 -2.76
N ARG A 51 -0.30 -5.50 -2.72
CA ARG A 51 -1.47 -5.00 -1.97
C ARG A 51 -1.18 -4.89 -0.48
N HIS A 52 -0.55 -5.92 0.10
CA HIS A 52 -0.15 -5.92 1.50
C HIS A 52 0.83 -4.80 1.84
N ILE A 53 1.86 -4.58 1.00
CA ILE A 53 2.82 -3.50 1.16
C ILE A 53 2.11 -2.14 1.19
N LEU A 54 1.24 -1.88 0.20
CA LEU A 54 0.52 -0.61 0.09
C LEU A 54 -0.45 -0.39 1.27
N TYR A 55 -1.13 -1.45 1.71
CA TYR A 55 -2.03 -1.39 2.86
C TYR A 55 -1.27 -1.11 4.16
N ALA A 56 -0.18 -1.85 4.43
CA ALA A 56 0.66 -1.65 5.60
C ALA A 56 1.20 -0.21 5.66
N ALA A 57 1.64 0.31 4.51
CA ALA A 57 2.08 1.70 4.36
C ALA A 57 0.97 2.69 4.75
N ARG A 58 -0.27 2.53 4.25
CA ARG A 58 -1.40 3.39 4.62
C ARG A 58 -1.77 3.32 6.10
N VAL A 59 -1.85 2.12 6.67
CA VAL A 59 -2.19 1.92 8.09
C VAL A 59 -1.15 2.58 8.99
N GLN A 60 0.14 2.46 8.65
CA GLN A 60 1.21 3.07 9.42
C GLN A 60 1.13 4.60 9.43
N THR A 61 0.72 5.23 8.33
CA THR A 61 0.47 6.68 8.28
C THR A 61 -0.76 7.08 9.09
N LYS A 62 -1.88 6.34 8.97
CA LYS A 62 -3.13 6.67 9.67
C LYS A 62 -3.05 6.55 11.19
N ARG A 63 -2.28 5.60 11.72
CA ARG A 63 -2.06 5.45 13.18
C ARG A 63 -1.36 6.64 13.84
N ARG A 64 -0.94 7.65 13.06
CA ARG A 64 -0.12 8.77 13.52
C ARG A 64 -0.75 10.15 13.37
N ASN A 65 -1.99 10.23 12.88
CA ASN A 65 -2.85 11.41 12.94
C ASN A 65 -3.94 11.18 13.99
#